data_AF-G2KNU8-F1
#
_entry.id   AF-G2KNU8-F1
#
_cell.length_a   1.000
_cell.length_b   1.000
_cell.length_c   1.000
_cell.angle_alpha   90.00
_cell.angle_beta   90.00
_cell.angle_gamma   90.00
#
_symmetry.space_group_name_H-M   'P 1'
#
loop_
_entity.id
_entity.type
_entity.pdbx_description
1 polymer ?
#
loop_
_entity_poly.entity_id
_entity_poly.type
_entity_poly.pdbx_seq_one_letter_code
_entity_poly.pdbx_strand_id
1 'polypeptide(L)'
;MSQRAEFQIQVLERLGVPLMTAVGSVSARMGVAPDMRADATRLAELISRTVQMSVSLSESMDIRDDQGQADGLRLALAGLSAPLVAGAYEMTGHVPAEGDIGRLASTLGAVLAFADNFTPAADATARLNALEAGPYTGGPDEPQIHIQALFALVPVVQAIGVYSFGRPEKKLVQDVSATVLDRATAMCGRMLGPNATLAQKKKAELSIVRALCLLYAQCHAMETSRLMMMDDASRNAMIQQSGGQVPMDAVWAAFDRGAEMLTLTAEAVVPGAGAASGGASVPRPSASVMTPPVTAPAAAPVKAPAEPPANPTGSPMGFFAGKKAASGEDTGE
;
A
#
# COMPACT_ATOMS: atom_id res chain seq x y z
N MET A 1 -4.89 9.26 30.75
CA MET A 1 -6.08 9.27 29.87
C MET A 1 -7.31 8.99 30.73
N SER A 2 -8.50 9.46 30.34
CA SER A 2 -9.75 9.02 30.98
C SER A 2 -10.36 7.87 30.17
N GLN A 3 -11.07 6.96 30.85
CA GLN A 3 -11.75 5.83 30.21
C GLN A 3 -12.70 6.27 29.08
N ARG A 4 -13.34 7.43 29.22
CA ARG A 4 -14.19 8.04 28.18
C ARG A 4 -13.41 8.47 26.95
N ALA A 5 -12.20 9.02 27.11
CA ALA A 5 -11.36 9.42 25.99
C ALA A 5 -10.82 8.20 25.24
N GLU A 6 -10.41 7.16 25.97
CA GLU A 6 -9.95 5.89 25.40
C GLU A 6 -11.07 5.19 24.59
N PHE A 7 -12.29 5.12 25.14
CA PHE A 7 -13.46 4.63 24.43
C PHE A 7 -13.76 5.43 23.15
N GLN A 8 -13.70 6.76 23.21
CA GLN A 8 -13.92 7.61 22.03
C GLN A 8 -12.84 7.42 20.95
N ILE A 9 -11.58 7.21 21.34
CA ILE A 9 -10.49 6.87 20.42
C ILE A 9 -10.78 5.52 19.75
N GLN A 10 -11.13 4.48 20.51
CA GLN A 10 -11.44 3.15 19.95
C GLN A 10 -12.63 3.18 18.97
N VAL A 11 -13.69 3.96 19.26
CA VAL A 11 -14.82 4.16 18.34
C VAL A 11 -14.38 4.86 17.05
N LEU A 12 -13.54 5.90 17.15
CA LEU A 12 -13.00 6.59 15.99
C LEU A 12 -12.07 5.69 15.16
N GLU A 13 -11.20 4.90 15.79
CA GLU A 13 -10.28 3.98 15.11
C GLU A 13 -11.01 2.83 14.41
N ARG A 14 -12.04 2.24 15.04
CA ARG A 14 -12.72 1.04 14.54
C ARG A 14 -13.91 1.34 13.62
N LEU A 15 -14.58 2.47 13.77
CA LEU A 15 -15.69 2.88 12.88
C LEU A 15 -15.34 4.10 12.02
N GLY A 16 -14.78 5.15 12.63
CA GLY A 16 -14.52 6.42 11.93
C GLY A 16 -13.50 6.30 10.81
N VAL A 17 -12.29 5.83 11.14
CA VAL A 17 -11.15 5.71 10.20
C VAL A 17 -11.49 4.91 8.93
N PRO A 18 -11.97 3.64 8.98
CA PRO A 18 -12.23 2.88 7.75
C PRO A 18 -13.28 3.56 6.85
N LEU A 19 -14.35 4.11 7.43
CA LEU A 19 -15.38 4.80 6.65
C LEU A 19 -14.87 6.13 6.05
N MET A 20 -14.08 6.91 6.80
CA MET A 20 -13.49 8.16 6.31
C MET A 20 -12.45 7.92 5.21
N THR A 21 -11.60 6.90 5.36
CA THR A 21 -10.65 6.47 4.32
C THR A 21 -11.39 6.09 3.05
N ALA A 22 -12.50 5.33 3.16
CA ALA A 22 -13.32 4.93 2.03
C ALA A 22 -13.97 6.13 1.30
N VAL A 23 -14.51 7.11 2.04
CA VAL A 23 -15.03 8.36 1.46
C VAL A 23 -13.94 9.12 0.69
N GLY A 24 -12.75 9.30 1.29
CA GLY A 24 -11.62 9.96 0.63
C GLY A 24 -11.12 9.21 -0.61
N SER A 25 -11.03 7.88 -0.53
CA SER A 25 -10.62 6.98 -1.60
C SER A 25 -11.53 7.08 -2.83
N VAL A 26 -12.85 7.03 -2.62
CA VAL A 26 -13.84 7.17 -3.71
C VAL A 26 -13.86 8.58 -4.27
N SER A 27 -13.86 9.63 -3.44
CA SER A 27 -13.84 11.02 -3.91
C SER A 27 -12.58 11.32 -4.75
N ALA A 28 -11.41 10.81 -4.34
CA ALA A 28 -10.17 10.91 -5.10
C ALA A 28 -10.24 10.15 -6.44
N ARG A 29 -10.74 8.90 -6.45
CA ARG A 29 -10.90 8.10 -7.69
C ARG A 29 -11.88 8.73 -8.67
N MET A 30 -12.93 9.38 -8.16
CA MET A 30 -13.95 10.08 -8.95
C MET A 30 -13.44 11.42 -9.52
N GLY A 31 -12.26 11.91 -9.11
CA GLY A 31 -11.77 13.24 -9.49
C GLY A 31 -12.63 14.40 -8.96
N VAL A 32 -13.44 14.15 -7.94
CA VAL A 32 -14.35 15.16 -7.36
C VAL A 32 -13.57 16.00 -6.36
N ALA A 33 -13.66 17.33 -6.48
CA ALA A 33 -13.05 18.24 -5.51
C ALA A 33 -13.63 17.98 -4.10
N PRO A 34 -12.79 18.01 -3.04
CA PRO A 34 -13.22 17.65 -1.69
C PRO A 34 -14.30 18.60 -1.17
N ASP A 35 -15.53 18.10 -1.05
CA ASP A 35 -16.66 18.79 -0.41
C ASP A 35 -16.93 18.13 0.94
N MET A 36 -16.44 18.77 2.01
CA MET A 36 -16.60 18.29 3.38
C MET A 36 -18.07 18.10 3.80
N ARG A 37 -19.03 18.79 3.16
CA ARG A 37 -20.45 18.63 3.48
C ARG A 37 -21.02 17.37 2.81
N ALA A 38 -20.70 17.14 1.54
CA ALA A 38 -21.08 15.91 0.85
C ALA A 38 -20.40 14.67 1.47
N ASP A 39 -19.11 14.77 1.80
CA ASP A 39 -18.35 13.71 2.44
C ASP A 39 -18.88 13.40 3.86
N ALA A 40 -19.28 14.41 4.65
CA ALA A 40 -19.94 14.19 5.94
C ALA A 40 -21.32 13.53 5.81
N THR A 41 -22.11 13.86 4.78
CA THR A 41 -23.38 13.18 4.50
C THR A 41 -23.17 11.71 4.14
N ARG A 42 -22.22 11.42 3.24
CA ARG A 42 -21.84 10.03 2.88
C ARG A 42 -21.34 9.24 4.09
N LEU A 43 -20.53 9.87 4.95
CA LEU A 43 -20.05 9.25 6.19
C LEU A 43 -21.22 8.87 7.12
N ALA A 44 -22.22 9.74 7.28
CA ALA A 44 -23.40 9.45 8.09
C ALA A 44 -24.26 8.31 7.49
N GLU A 45 -24.41 8.26 6.16
CA GLU A 45 -25.08 7.15 5.47
C GLU A 45 -24.32 5.81 5.67
N LEU A 46 -23.00 5.82 5.56
CA LEU A 46 -22.16 4.64 5.78
C LEU A 46 -22.16 4.16 7.25
N ILE A 47 -22.19 5.08 8.22
CA ILE A 47 -22.42 4.74 9.64
C ILE A 47 -23.79 4.07 9.81
N SER A 48 -24.82 4.58 9.14
CA SER A 48 -26.17 4.01 9.23
C SER A 48 -26.24 2.59 8.64
N ARG A 49 -25.54 2.35 7.51
CA ARG A 49 -25.38 1.00 6.94
C ARG A 49 -24.53 0.07 7.81
N THR A 50 -23.53 0.60 8.50
CA THR A 50 -22.71 -0.14 9.47
C THR A 50 -23.55 -0.65 10.64
N VAL A 51 -24.45 0.20 11.18
CA VAL A 51 -25.39 -0.21 12.24
C VAL A 51 -26.40 -1.23 11.72
N GLN A 52 -26.94 -1.05 10.51
CA GLN A 52 -27.84 -2.01 9.89
C GLN A 52 -27.17 -3.40 9.75
N MET A 53 -25.91 -3.42 9.30
CA MET A 53 -25.13 -4.66 9.19
C MET A 53 -24.86 -5.30 10.55
N SER A 54 -24.55 -4.51 11.60
CA SER A 54 -24.34 -5.08 12.94
C SER A 54 -25.60 -5.69 13.55
N VAL A 55 -26.79 -5.13 13.25
CA VAL A 55 -28.08 -5.72 13.63
C VAL A 55 -28.28 -7.05 12.91
N SER A 56 -28.12 -7.09 11.57
CA SER A 56 -28.23 -8.33 10.78
C SER A 56 -27.27 -9.42 11.24
N LEU A 57 -26.05 -9.05 11.66
CA LEU A 57 -25.09 -10.00 12.22
C LEU A 57 -25.52 -10.51 13.61
N SER A 58 -25.98 -9.63 14.50
CA SER A 58 -26.46 -10.01 15.83
C SER A 58 -27.62 -11.01 15.76
N GLU A 59 -28.55 -10.81 14.81
CA GLU A 59 -29.64 -11.73 14.51
C GLU A 59 -29.12 -13.07 13.99
N SER A 60 -28.16 -13.06 13.05
CA SER A 60 -27.58 -14.28 12.47
C SER A 60 -26.81 -15.16 13.47
N MET A 61 -26.38 -14.58 14.59
CA MET A 61 -25.57 -15.23 15.63
C MET A 61 -26.40 -15.70 16.85
N ASP A 62 -27.74 -15.57 16.83
CA ASP A 62 -28.67 -15.77 17.99
C ASP A 62 -28.13 -15.13 19.29
N ILE A 63 -27.53 -13.93 19.20
CA ILE A 63 -27.00 -13.30 20.40
C ILE A 63 -28.13 -12.57 21.11
N ARG A 64 -28.67 -13.26 22.10
CA ARG A 64 -29.81 -12.80 22.90
C ARG A 64 -29.41 -11.60 23.76
N ASP A 65 -30.25 -10.58 23.74
CA ASP A 65 -30.13 -9.38 24.57
C ASP A 65 -30.30 -9.71 26.07
N ASP A 66 -29.23 -10.20 26.70
CA ASP A 66 -29.07 -9.99 28.15
C ASP A 66 -28.63 -8.53 28.36
N GLN A 67 -29.48 -7.77 29.05
CA GLN A 67 -29.52 -6.30 28.97
C GLN A 67 -28.26 -5.62 29.53
N GLY A 68 -27.38 -6.37 30.22
CA GLY A 68 -26.09 -5.88 30.71
C GLY A 68 -24.92 -5.90 29.72
N GLN A 69 -24.99 -6.69 28.62
CA GLN A 69 -23.88 -6.80 27.65
C GLN A 69 -24.25 -6.43 26.20
N ALA A 70 -25.54 -6.30 25.90
CA ALA A 70 -26.05 -6.00 24.56
C ALA A 70 -25.34 -4.81 23.87
N ASP A 71 -25.20 -3.66 24.55
CA ASP A 71 -24.67 -2.44 23.90
C ASP A 71 -23.17 -2.51 23.58
N GLY A 72 -22.36 -3.13 24.45
CA GLY A 72 -20.93 -3.33 24.20
C GLY A 72 -20.70 -4.28 23.02
N LEU A 73 -21.52 -5.33 22.92
CA LEU A 73 -21.48 -6.28 21.81
C LEU A 73 -21.98 -5.66 20.49
N ARG A 74 -23.10 -4.92 20.50
CA ARG A 74 -23.60 -4.20 19.32
C ARG A 74 -22.56 -3.24 18.77
N LEU A 75 -21.83 -2.55 19.66
CA LEU A 75 -20.71 -1.68 19.27
C LEU A 75 -19.54 -2.47 18.68
N ALA A 76 -19.20 -3.63 19.23
CA ALA A 76 -18.17 -4.51 18.67
C ALA A 76 -18.55 -5.04 17.28
N LEU A 77 -19.80 -5.47 17.09
CA LEU A 77 -20.34 -5.88 15.78
C LEU A 77 -20.36 -4.72 14.78
N ALA A 78 -20.64 -3.48 15.22
CA ALA A 78 -20.54 -2.29 14.38
C ALA A 78 -19.08 -1.98 14.00
N GLY A 79 -18.13 -2.15 14.93
CA GLY A 79 -16.69 -2.08 14.65
C GLY A 79 -16.18 -3.14 13.66
N LEU A 80 -16.77 -4.35 13.69
CA LEU A 80 -16.51 -5.40 12.70
C LEU A 80 -17.15 -5.09 11.33
N SER A 81 -18.34 -4.48 11.33
CA SER A 81 -19.10 -4.16 10.12
C SER A 81 -18.52 -2.96 9.35
N ALA A 82 -17.96 -1.98 10.05
CA ALA A 82 -17.43 -0.75 9.46
C ALA A 82 -16.42 -0.97 8.31
N PRO A 83 -15.36 -1.80 8.45
CA PRO A 83 -14.44 -2.06 7.34
C PRO A 83 -15.07 -2.80 6.15
N LEU A 84 -16.15 -3.57 6.36
CA LEU A 84 -16.84 -4.29 5.28
C LEU A 84 -17.75 -3.36 4.48
N VAL A 85 -18.47 -2.46 5.17
CA VAL A 85 -19.25 -1.38 4.54
C VAL A 85 -18.32 -0.38 3.83
N ALA A 86 -17.17 -0.05 4.43
CA ALA A 86 -16.11 0.73 3.81
C ALA A 86 -15.63 0.08 2.51
N GLY A 87 -15.19 -1.19 2.55
CA GLY A 87 -14.67 -1.89 1.37
C GLY A 87 -15.71 -2.03 0.25
N ALA A 88 -16.98 -2.31 0.58
CA ALA A 88 -18.06 -2.34 -0.40
C ALA A 88 -18.31 -0.96 -1.06
N TYR A 89 -18.23 0.12 -0.28
CA TYR A 89 -18.28 1.50 -0.80
C TYR A 89 -17.06 1.83 -1.67
N GLU A 90 -15.84 1.46 -1.25
CA GLU A 90 -14.63 1.64 -2.06
C GLU A 90 -14.71 0.89 -3.39
N MET A 91 -15.17 -0.36 -3.40
CA MET A 91 -15.29 -1.14 -4.63
C MET A 91 -16.33 -0.58 -5.60
N THR A 92 -17.52 -0.22 -5.11
CA THR A 92 -18.66 0.19 -5.97
C THR A 92 -18.70 1.69 -6.26
N GLY A 93 -18.12 2.53 -5.40
CA GLY A 93 -18.29 3.98 -5.41
C GLY A 93 -19.66 4.47 -4.94
N HIS A 94 -20.52 3.59 -4.43
CA HIS A 94 -21.90 3.89 -4.02
C HIS A 94 -22.18 3.33 -2.63
N VAL A 95 -23.02 4.01 -1.84
CA VAL A 95 -23.38 3.53 -0.50
C VAL A 95 -24.12 2.20 -0.64
N PRO A 96 -23.68 1.11 0.02
CA PRO A 96 -24.28 -0.21 -0.13
C PRO A 96 -25.80 -0.17 0.12
N ALA A 97 -26.56 -0.83 -0.75
CA ALA A 97 -27.99 -0.99 -0.57
C ALA A 97 -28.29 -2.09 0.47
N GLU A 98 -29.53 -2.16 0.94
CA GLU A 98 -29.96 -3.17 1.92
C GLU A 98 -29.71 -4.62 1.44
N GLY A 99 -29.88 -4.88 0.14
CA GLY A 99 -29.53 -6.17 -0.47
C GLY A 99 -28.01 -6.47 -0.49
N ASP A 100 -27.15 -5.46 -0.50
CA ASP A 100 -25.70 -5.64 -0.35
C ASP A 100 -25.34 -5.97 1.10
N ILE A 101 -25.96 -5.28 2.06
CA ILE A 101 -25.80 -5.57 3.49
C ILE A 101 -26.23 -6.99 3.81
N GLY A 102 -27.39 -7.44 3.31
CA GLY A 102 -27.84 -8.82 3.46
C GLY A 102 -26.89 -9.85 2.86
N ARG A 103 -26.29 -9.56 1.69
CA ARG A 103 -25.25 -10.41 1.09
C ARG A 103 -23.99 -10.48 1.94
N LEU A 104 -23.48 -9.34 2.41
CA LEU A 104 -22.27 -9.27 3.25
C LEU A 104 -22.47 -10.00 4.59
N ALA A 105 -23.63 -9.80 5.24
CA ALA A 105 -24.00 -10.50 6.47
C ALA A 105 -24.11 -12.02 6.24
N SER A 106 -24.73 -12.45 5.13
CA SER A 106 -24.80 -13.88 4.75
C SER A 106 -23.42 -14.50 4.49
N THR A 107 -22.51 -13.76 3.84
CA THR A 107 -21.12 -14.20 3.62
C THR A 107 -20.37 -14.38 4.95
N LEU A 108 -20.51 -13.45 5.90
CA LEU A 108 -19.96 -13.63 7.25
C LEU A 108 -20.62 -14.80 7.99
N GLY A 109 -21.93 -14.99 7.87
CA GLY A 109 -22.64 -16.13 8.43
C GLY A 109 -22.09 -17.48 7.95
N ALA A 110 -21.67 -17.57 6.68
CA ALA A 110 -21.00 -18.76 6.16
C ALA A 110 -19.60 -19.00 6.76
N VAL A 111 -18.86 -17.93 7.10
CA VAL A 111 -17.57 -18.04 7.81
C VAL A 111 -17.77 -18.48 9.27
N LEU A 112 -18.83 -18.00 9.94
CA LEU A 112 -19.20 -18.43 11.28
C LEU A 112 -19.64 -19.90 11.29
N ALA A 113 -20.50 -20.32 10.35
CA ALA A 113 -20.89 -21.71 10.17
C ALA A 113 -19.71 -22.63 9.78
N PHE A 114 -18.65 -22.10 9.16
CA PHE A 114 -17.39 -22.82 8.99
C PHE A 114 -16.64 -22.97 10.33
N ALA A 115 -16.59 -21.91 11.15
CA ALA A 115 -15.97 -21.93 12.46
C ALA A 115 -16.65 -22.91 13.45
N ASP A 116 -17.96 -23.11 13.35
CA ASP A 116 -18.72 -24.10 14.15
C ASP A 116 -18.27 -25.56 13.97
N ASN A 117 -17.51 -25.86 12.90
CA ASN A 117 -16.89 -27.19 12.71
C ASN A 117 -15.68 -27.43 13.65
N PHE A 118 -15.25 -26.43 14.41
CA PHE A 118 -14.10 -26.49 15.30
C PHE A 118 -14.51 -26.24 16.75
N THR A 119 -14.13 -27.14 17.66
CA THR A 119 -14.33 -26.91 19.10
C THR A 119 -13.37 -25.82 19.60
N PRO A 120 -13.84 -24.75 20.28
CA PRO A 120 -12.97 -23.77 20.89
C PRO A 120 -12.04 -24.41 21.93
N ALA A 121 -10.75 -24.46 21.61
CA ALA A 121 -9.71 -25.04 22.45
C ALA A 121 -8.59 -24.02 22.66
N ALA A 122 -8.02 -23.97 23.88
CA ALA A 122 -7.01 -22.99 24.23
C ALA A 122 -5.77 -23.01 23.30
N ASP A 123 -5.37 -24.18 22.82
CA ASP A 123 -4.30 -24.32 21.81
C ASP A 123 -4.72 -23.71 20.45
N ALA A 124 -5.93 -24.01 19.95
CA ALA A 124 -6.43 -23.44 18.70
C ALA A 124 -6.52 -21.91 18.75
N THR A 125 -7.04 -21.33 19.84
CA THR A 125 -7.06 -19.87 20.05
C THR A 125 -5.65 -19.29 20.13
N ALA A 126 -4.71 -19.94 20.82
CA ALA A 126 -3.32 -19.50 20.89
C ALA A 126 -2.63 -19.52 19.52
N ARG A 127 -2.91 -20.53 18.68
CA ARG A 127 -2.38 -20.65 17.31
C ARG A 127 -2.91 -19.56 16.39
N LEU A 128 -4.20 -19.21 16.48
CA LEU A 128 -4.80 -18.12 15.72
C LEU A 128 -4.23 -16.76 16.16
N ASN A 129 -4.20 -16.49 17.47
CA ASN A 129 -3.63 -15.26 18.02
C ASN A 129 -2.16 -15.07 17.62
N ALA A 130 -1.38 -16.15 17.51
CA ALA A 130 0.00 -16.09 17.06
C ALA A 130 0.15 -15.58 15.61
N LEU A 131 -0.80 -15.85 14.71
CA LEU A 131 -0.77 -15.34 13.32
C LEU A 131 -0.95 -13.81 13.29
N GLU A 132 -1.88 -13.30 14.11
CA GLU A 132 -2.19 -11.88 14.22
C GLU A 132 -1.08 -11.09 14.96
N ALA A 133 -0.46 -11.68 16.00
CA ALA A 133 0.53 -11.05 16.88
C ALA A 133 1.87 -10.63 16.22
N GLY A 134 2.01 -10.77 14.90
CA GLY A 134 3.18 -10.29 14.16
C GLY A 134 4.36 -11.28 14.16
N PRO A 135 5.59 -10.86 14.49
CA PRO A 135 6.75 -11.75 14.53
C PRO A 135 6.54 -12.91 15.51
N TYR A 136 6.94 -14.12 15.14
CA TYR A 136 6.73 -15.30 15.97
C TYR A 136 7.45 -15.22 17.32
N THR A 137 6.69 -15.20 18.42
CA THR A 137 7.20 -15.11 19.79
C THR A 137 7.23 -16.43 20.56
N GLY A 138 6.67 -17.51 19.99
CA GLY A 138 6.55 -18.81 20.63
C GLY A 138 7.86 -19.60 20.77
N GLY A 139 7.75 -20.79 21.38
CA GLY A 139 8.83 -21.77 21.52
C GLY A 139 9.13 -22.53 20.21
N PRO A 140 9.83 -23.68 20.26
CA PRO A 140 10.12 -24.48 19.07
C PRO A 140 8.90 -25.36 18.64
N ASP A 141 7.74 -24.75 18.39
CA ASP A 141 6.58 -25.43 17.79
C ASP A 141 6.74 -25.48 16.26
N GLU A 142 7.25 -26.61 15.78
CA GLU A 142 7.56 -26.81 14.37
C GLU A 142 6.32 -26.66 13.45
N PRO A 143 5.14 -27.26 13.74
CA PRO A 143 3.90 -26.95 13.03
C PRO A 143 3.56 -25.46 12.96
N GLN A 144 3.63 -24.73 14.08
CA GLN A 144 3.28 -23.31 14.10
C GLN A 144 4.27 -22.47 13.29
N ILE A 145 5.55 -22.81 13.29
CA ILE A 145 6.57 -22.16 12.44
C ILE A 145 6.23 -22.36 10.96
N HIS A 146 5.80 -23.55 10.54
CA HIS A 146 5.38 -23.82 9.16
C HIS A 146 4.13 -23.03 8.77
N ILE A 147 3.11 -22.99 9.64
CA ILE A 147 1.88 -22.20 9.38
C ILE A 147 2.23 -20.71 9.25
N GLN A 148 3.13 -20.19 10.09
CA GLN A 148 3.59 -18.80 10.01
C GLN A 148 4.40 -18.51 8.74
N ALA A 149 5.22 -19.46 8.27
CA ALA A 149 5.95 -19.31 7.01
C ALA A 149 5.00 -19.27 5.80
N LEU A 150 3.94 -20.09 5.82
CA LEU A 150 2.87 -20.03 4.80
C LEU A 150 2.07 -18.72 4.91
N PHE A 151 1.75 -18.26 6.12
CA PHE A 151 1.05 -17.00 6.34
C PHE A 151 1.86 -15.78 5.87
N ALA A 152 3.19 -15.82 6.04
CA ALA A 152 4.10 -14.79 5.53
C ALA A 152 4.04 -14.64 4.00
N LEU A 153 3.70 -15.70 3.25
CA LEU A 153 3.56 -15.68 1.79
C LEU A 153 2.23 -15.12 1.29
N VAL A 154 1.22 -14.91 2.16
CA VAL A 154 -0.11 -14.42 1.73
C VAL A 154 -0.04 -13.12 0.91
N PRO A 155 0.75 -12.08 1.27
CA PRO A 155 0.89 -10.87 0.45
C PRO A 155 1.49 -11.14 -0.94
N VAL A 156 2.38 -12.12 -1.06
CA VAL A 156 2.99 -12.53 -2.34
C VAL A 156 1.95 -13.19 -3.25
N VAL A 157 1.15 -14.12 -2.69
CA VAL A 157 0.06 -14.78 -3.40
C VAL A 157 -1.00 -13.77 -3.84
N GLN A 158 -1.37 -12.82 -2.97
CA GLN A 158 -2.30 -11.74 -3.28
C GLN A 158 -1.78 -10.85 -4.42
N ALA A 159 -0.52 -10.40 -4.36
CA ALA A 159 0.07 -9.57 -5.40
C ALA A 159 0.08 -10.28 -6.77
N ILE A 160 0.51 -11.55 -6.82
CA ILE A 160 0.56 -12.35 -8.04
C ILE A 160 -0.84 -12.63 -8.61
N GLY A 161 -1.82 -12.87 -7.75
CA GLY A 161 -3.23 -13.05 -8.14
C GLY A 161 -3.88 -11.77 -8.70
N VAL A 162 -3.37 -10.59 -8.34
CA VAL A 162 -3.76 -9.31 -8.96
C VAL A 162 -3.08 -9.13 -10.33
N TYR A 163 -1.81 -9.53 -10.48
CA TYR A 163 -1.10 -9.41 -11.76
C TYR A 163 0.06 -10.40 -11.92
N SER A 164 -0.07 -11.38 -12.81
CA SER A 164 0.91 -12.46 -12.97
C SER A 164 2.07 -12.18 -13.94
N PHE A 165 2.18 -10.95 -14.49
CA PHE A 165 3.18 -10.58 -15.52
C PHE A 165 3.17 -11.50 -16.79
N GLY A 166 2.06 -12.19 -17.06
CA GLY A 166 1.96 -13.17 -18.15
C GLY A 166 2.59 -14.54 -17.83
N ARG A 167 2.87 -14.82 -16.56
CA ARG A 167 3.45 -16.08 -16.08
C ARG A 167 2.38 -16.96 -15.42
N PRO A 168 2.53 -18.29 -15.41
CA PRO A 168 1.63 -19.16 -14.65
C PRO A 168 1.75 -18.87 -13.15
N GLU A 169 0.66 -18.44 -12.51
CA GLU A 169 0.63 -17.98 -11.11
C GLU A 169 1.31 -18.96 -10.14
N LYS A 170 0.94 -20.25 -10.22
CA LYS A 170 1.54 -21.30 -9.39
C LYS A 170 3.06 -21.35 -9.51
N LYS A 171 3.60 -21.20 -10.72
CA LYS A 171 5.05 -21.19 -10.94
C LYS A 171 5.66 -19.90 -10.40
N LEU A 172 5.04 -18.75 -10.64
CA LEU A 172 5.55 -17.47 -10.15
C LEU A 172 5.59 -17.43 -8.61
N VAL A 173 4.56 -17.95 -7.93
CA VAL A 173 4.57 -18.10 -6.46
C VAL A 173 5.74 -18.98 -6.00
N GLN A 174 6.00 -20.10 -6.68
CA GLN A 174 7.12 -21.00 -6.37
C GLN A 174 8.48 -20.33 -6.56
N ASP A 175 8.70 -19.72 -7.73
CA ASP A 175 9.94 -19.02 -8.09
C ASP A 175 10.24 -17.89 -7.07
N VAL A 176 9.23 -17.08 -6.73
CA VAL A 176 9.36 -15.97 -5.76
C VAL A 176 9.59 -16.48 -4.34
N SER A 177 8.86 -17.51 -3.91
CA SER A 177 9.04 -18.08 -2.56
C SER A 177 10.46 -18.61 -2.37
N ALA A 178 11.02 -19.28 -3.38
CA ALA A 178 12.40 -19.74 -3.35
C ALA A 178 13.39 -18.58 -3.23
N THR A 179 13.26 -17.55 -4.08
CA THR A 179 14.12 -16.36 -4.03
C THR A 179 14.06 -15.63 -2.68
N VAL A 180 12.86 -15.50 -2.10
CA VAL A 180 12.67 -14.87 -0.78
C VAL A 180 13.30 -15.71 0.34
N LEU A 181 13.15 -17.03 0.30
CA LEU A 181 13.75 -17.94 1.28
C LEU A 181 15.28 -17.90 1.22
N ASP A 182 15.87 -18.03 0.03
CA ASP A 182 17.33 -17.98 -0.17
C ASP A 182 17.91 -16.65 0.35
N ARG A 183 17.25 -15.53 0.06
CA ARG A 183 17.63 -14.20 0.56
C ARG A 183 17.48 -14.10 2.08
N ALA A 184 16.43 -14.67 2.66
CA ALA A 184 16.20 -14.68 4.10
C ALA A 184 17.25 -15.51 4.86
N THR A 185 17.59 -16.71 4.37
CA THR A 185 18.64 -17.55 4.95
C THR A 185 20.00 -16.86 4.86
N ALA A 186 20.32 -16.20 3.73
CA ALA A 186 21.55 -15.41 3.58
C ALA A 186 21.64 -14.22 4.55
N MET A 187 20.54 -13.46 4.72
CA MET A 187 20.46 -12.37 5.70
C MET A 187 20.57 -12.90 7.14
N CYS A 188 19.90 -14.00 7.46
CA CYS A 188 19.96 -14.65 8.77
C CYS A 188 21.40 -15.07 9.12
N GLY A 189 22.14 -15.63 8.15
CA GLY A 189 23.55 -15.99 8.29
C GLY A 189 24.52 -14.80 8.45
N ARG A 190 24.22 -13.64 7.86
CA ARG A 190 24.97 -12.38 8.10
C ARG A 190 24.72 -11.82 9.50
N MET A 191 23.45 -11.81 9.93
CA MET A 191 23.02 -11.16 11.17
C MET A 191 23.29 -12.00 12.44
N LEU A 192 23.22 -13.33 12.35
CA LEU A 192 23.39 -14.22 13.50
C LEU A 192 24.77 -14.88 13.50
N GLY A 193 25.57 -14.53 14.50
CA GLY A 193 26.85 -15.19 14.77
C GLY A 193 26.72 -16.70 15.04
N PRO A 194 27.84 -17.44 15.01
CA PRO A 194 27.86 -18.91 15.10
C PRO A 194 27.18 -19.46 16.36
N ASN A 195 27.19 -18.68 17.45
CA ASN A 195 26.63 -19.04 18.76
C ASN A 195 25.09 -18.93 18.85
N ALA A 196 24.40 -18.45 17.81
CA ALA A 196 22.94 -18.37 17.83
C ALA A 196 22.28 -19.76 17.85
N THR A 197 21.36 -19.96 18.81
CA THR A 197 20.60 -21.21 18.96
C THR A 197 19.70 -21.47 17.75
N LEU A 198 19.31 -22.74 17.53
CA LEU A 198 18.39 -23.10 16.44
C LEU A 198 17.06 -22.34 16.52
N ALA A 199 16.53 -22.14 17.73
CA ALA A 199 15.30 -21.37 17.95
C ALA A 199 15.46 -19.88 17.58
N GLN A 200 16.59 -19.26 17.93
CA GLN A 200 16.89 -17.88 17.51
C GLN A 200 17.03 -17.78 15.98
N LYS A 201 17.69 -18.76 15.34
CA LYS A 201 17.83 -18.82 13.88
C LYS A 201 16.47 -18.91 13.19
N LYS A 202 15.62 -19.88 13.55
CA LYS A 202 14.26 -20.01 12.97
C LYS A 202 13.39 -18.78 13.20
N LYS A 203 13.45 -18.17 14.40
CA LYS A 203 12.69 -16.95 14.71
C LYS A 203 13.15 -15.74 13.88
N ALA A 204 14.46 -15.55 13.72
CA ALA A 204 15.02 -14.49 12.90
C ALA A 204 14.68 -14.71 11.42
N GLU A 205 14.92 -15.92 10.90
CA GLU A 205 14.62 -16.31 9.52
C GLU A 205 13.15 -16.07 9.17
N LEU A 206 12.20 -16.56 9.99
CA LEU A 206 10.77 -16.33 9.79
C LEU A 206 10.39 -14.84 9.81
N SER A 207 11.04 -14.04 10.67
CA SER A 207 10.82 -12.59 10.73
C SER A 207 11.35 -11.88 9.47
N ILE A 208 12.50 -12.32 8.94
CA ILE A 208 13.08 -11.82 7.70
C ILE A 208 12.22 -12.23 6.50
N VAL A 209 11.78 -13.49 6.41
CA VAL A 209 10.86 -13.98 5.37
C VAL A 209 9.60 -13.10 5.32
N ARG A 210 8.97 -12.83 6.47
CA ARG A 210 7.78 -11.96 6.54
C ARG A 210 8.06 -10.54 6.03
N ALA A 211 9.19 -9.95 6.41
CA ALA A 211 9.59 -8.62 5.93
C ALA A 211 9.84 -8.59 4.41
N LEU A 212 10.54 -9.61 3.87
CA LEU A 212 10.82 -9.73 2.44
C LEU A 212 9.56 -10.02 1.62
N CYS A 213 8.62 -10.82 2.12
CA CYS A 213 7.34 -11.07 1.44
C CYS A 213 6.50 -9.79 1.30
N LEU A 214 6.46 -8.96 2.36
CA LEU A 214 5.79 -7.65 2.32
C LEU A 214 6.49 -6.69 1.35
N LEU A 215 7.83 -6.64 1.39
CA LEU A 215 8.62 -5.82 0.46
C LEU A 215 8.38 -6.24 -1.01
N TYR A 216 8.41 -7.55 -1.31
CA TYR A 216 8.12 -8.06 -2.64
C TYR A 216 6.72 -7.65 -3.11
N ALA A 217 5.69 -7.84 -2.27
CA ALA A 217 4.32 -7.48 -2.59
C ALA A 217 4.18 -5.97 -2.89
N GLN A 218 4.91 -5.11 -2.16
CA GLN A 218 4.96 -3.67 -2.44
C GLN A 218 5.66 -3.34 -3.76
N CYS A 219 6.83 -3.90 -4.04
CA CYS A 219 7.54 -3.72 -5.31
C CYS A 219 6.69 -4.19 -6.50
N HIS A 220 6.00 -5.31 -6.35
CA HIS A 220 5.08 -5.87 -7.33
C HIS A 220 3.87 -4.97 -7.57
N ALA A 221 3.24 -4.45 -6.53
CA ALA A 221 2.09 -3.54 -6.64
C ALA A 221 2.49 -2.20 -7.29
N MET A 222 3.68 -1.67 -6.97
CA MET A 222 4.24 -0.47 -7.60
C MET A 222 4.45 -0.66 -9.11
N GLU A 223 5.08 -1.77 -9.51
CA GLU A 223 5.31 -2.05 -10.94
C GLU A 223 4.00 -2.35 -11.68
N THR A 224 3.07 -3.07 -11.05
CA THR A 224 1.71 -3.27 -11.59
C THR A 224 1.03 -1.93 -11.85
N SER A 225 1.09 -0.99 -10.89
CA SER A 225 0.53 0.36 -11.04
C SER A 225 1.20 1.13 -12.17
N ARG A 226 2.54 1.05 -12.27
CA ARG A 226 3.32 1.68 -13.35
C ARG A 226 2.90 1.14 -14.73
N LEU A 227 2.70 -0.16 -14.86
CA LEU A 227 2.28 -0.82 -16.10
C LEU A 227 0.84 -0.44 -16.51
N MET A 228 -0.07 -0.31 -15.55
CA MET A 228 -1.45 0.13 -15.80
C MET A 228 -1.54 1.60 -16.22
N MET A 229 -0.63 2.46 -15.72
CA MET A 229 -0.52 3.86 -16.12
C MET A 229 0.23 4.07 -17.45
N MET A 230 0.99 3.07 -17.91
CA MET A 230 1.72 3.13 -19.18
C MET A 230 0.76 2.95 -20.36
N ASP A 231 1.01 3.64 -21.48
CA ASP A 231 0.15 3.55 -22.66
C ASP A 231 0.21 2.15 -23.33
N ASP A 232 -0.87 1.78 -24.02
CA ASP A 232 -1.02 0.44 -24.60
C ASP A 232 0.02 0.15 -25.70
N ALA A 233 0.50 1.15 -26.43
CA ALA A 233 1.50 0.95 -27.47
C ALA A 233 2.87 0.60 -26.86
N SER A 234 3.31 1.37 -25.85
CA SER A 234 4.51 1.08 -25.06
C SER A 234 4.40 -0.27 -24.32
N ARG A 235 3.23 -0.60 -23.77
CA ARG A 235 2.98 -1.89 -23.08
C ARG A 235 3.08 -3.07 -24.04
N ASN A 236 2.46 -2.96 -25.21
CA ASN A 236 2.52 -4.01 -26.23
C ASN A 236 3.93 -4.16 -26.82
N ALA A 237 4.67 -3.07 -27.04
CA ALA A 237 6.06 -3.12 -27.47
C ALA A 237 6.97 -3.83 -26.45
N MET A 238 6.80 -3.54 -25.15
CA MET A 238 7.51 -4.21 -24.07
C MET A 238 7.22 -5.72 -24.04
N ILE A 239 5.94 -6.11 -24.13
CA ILE A 239 5.53 -7.53 -24.15
C ILE A 239 6.10 -8.27 -25.37
N GLN A 240 6.11 -7.63 -26.56
CA GLN A 240 6.67 -8.21 -27.78
C GLN A 240 8.18 -8.41 -27.68
N GLN A 241 8.92 -7.42 -27.16
CA GLN A 241 10.37 -7.51 -26.94
C GLN A 241 10.73 -8.58 -25.89
N SER A 242 9.86 -8.82 -24.92
CA SER A 242 10.04 -9.77 -23.82
C SER A 242 9.37 -11.14 -24.06
N GLY A 243 9.15 -11.52 -25.32
CA GLY A 243 8.71 -12.87 -25.69
C GLY A 243 7.29 -13.24 -25.25
N GLY A 244 6.40 -12.26 -25.11
CA GLY A 244 5.01 -12.46 -24.68
C GLY A 244 4.77 -12.39 -23.17
N GLN A 245 5.81 -12.12 -22.37
CA GLN A 245 5.71 -11.86 -20.94
C GLN A 245 6.07 -10.42 -20.62
N VAL A 246 5.63 -9.91 -19.47
CA VAL A 246 6.12 -8.62 -18.97
C VAL A 246 7.41 -8.87 -18.17
N PRO A 247 8.50 -8.12 -18.43
CA PRO A 247 9.75 -8.27 -17.68
C PRO A 247 9.55 -7.88 -16.21
N MET A 248 10.20 -8.62 -15.31
CA MET A 248 10.11 -8.40 -13.85
C MET A 248 11.37 -7.75 -13.28
N ASP A 249 12.32 -7.33 -14.11
CA ASP A 249 13.62 -6.80 -13.68
C ASP A 249 13.47 -5.56 -12.80
N ALA A 250 12.45 -4.73 -13.05
CA ALA A 250 12.10 -3.59 -12.21
C ALA A 250 11.63 -4.00 -10.80
N VAL A 251 10.84 -5.08 -10.69
CA VAL A 251 10.39 -5.63 -9.40
C VAL A 251 11.60 -6.15 -8.62
N TRP A 252 12.46 -6.95 -9.26
CA TRP A 252 13.63 -7.53 -8.61
C TRP A 252 14.68 -6.49 -8.22
N ALA A 253 15.00 -5.53 -9.09
CA ALA A 253 15.93 -4.46 -8.76
C ALA A 253 15.44 -3.54 -7.61
N ALA A 254 14.13 -3.35 -7.48
CA ALA A 254 13.53 -2.65 -6.34
C ALA A 254 13.57 -3.49 -5.06
N PHE A 255 13.22 -4.79 -5.16
CA PHE A 255 13.27 -5.75 -4.07
C PHE A 255 14.70 -5.90 -3.51
N ASP A 256 15.70 -6.12 -4.35
CA ASP A 256 17.10 -6.30 -3.94
C ASP A 256 17.64 -5.08 -3.20
N ARG A 257 17.30 -3.88 -3.69
CA ARG A 257 17.66 -2.60 -3.04
C ARG A 257 17.00 -2.49 -1.67
N GLY A 258 15.71 -2.82 -1.55
CA GLY A 258 15.01 -2.81 -0.28
C GLY A 258 15.56 -3.85 0.71
N ALA A 259 15.86 -5.06 0.22
CA ALA A 259 16.44 -6.14 1.03
C ALA A 259 17.84 -5.77 1.55
N GLU A 260 18.68 -5.12 0.73
CA GLU A 260 19.99 -4.64 1.19
C GLU A 260 19.85 -3.48 2.18
N MET A 261 18.92 -2.55 1.97
CA MET A 261 18.62 -1.50 2.97
C MET A 261 18.15 -2.09 4.31
N LEU A 262 17.29 -3.11 4.30
CA LEU A 262 16.87 -3.83 5.50
C LEU A 262 18.08 -4.51 6.17
N THR A 263 18.96 -5.13 5.39
CA THR A 263 20.17 -5.80 5.91
C THR A 263 21.11 -4.81 6.59
N LEU A 264 21.46 -3.70 5.92
CA LEU A 264 22.32 -2.65 6.47
C LEU A 264 21.72 -1.99 7.72
N THR A 265 20.40 -1.81 7.74
CA THR A 265 19.69 -1.26 8.92
C THR A 265 19.74 -2.23 10.08
N ALA A 266 19.56 -3.53 9.84
CA ALA A 266 19.64 -4.55 10.87
C ALA A 266 21.08 -4.72 11.42
N GLU A 267 22.09 -4.71 10.54
CA GLU A 267 23.51 -4.74 10.93
C GLU A 267 23.91 -3.53 11.77
N ALA A 268 23.36 -2.33 11.49
CA ALA A 268 23.59 -1.13 12.29
C ALA A 268 22.92 -1.15 13.68
N VAL A 269 21.86 -1.94 13.87
CA VAL A 269 21.09 -2.03 15.12
C VAL A 269 21.57 -3.18 16.03
N VAL A 270 22.22 -4.21 15.50
CA VAL A 270 22.76 -5.35 16.29
C VAL A 270 24.15 -5.01 16.85
N PRO A 271 24.30 -4.81 18.18
CA PRO A 271 25.61 -4.49 18.77
C PRO A 271 26.54 -5.71 18.67
N GLY A 272 27.68 -5.56 18.00
CA GLY A 272 28.70 -6.60 17.87
C GLY A 272 28.74 -7.35 16.54
N ALA A 273 27.87 -7.05 15.57
CA ALA A 273 27.97 -7.60 14.21
C ALA A 273 29.21 -7.05 13.43
N GLY A 274 29.71 -5.87 13.79
CA GLY A 274 30.80 -5.17 13.10
C GLY A 274 32.19 -5.35 13.71
N ALA A 275 32.66 -6.60 13.88
CA ALA A 275 33.98 -6.86 14.51
C ALA A 275 34.80 -8.00 13.87
N ALA A 276 34.72 -8.23 12.55
CA ALA A 276 35.59 -9.21 11.86
C ALA A 276 35.80 -9.01 10.34
N SER A 277 36.30 -7.85 9.88
CA SER A 277 37.20 -7.80 8.71
C SER A 277 38.00 -6.49 8.72
N GLY A 278 39.32 -6.59 8.58
CA GLY A 278 40.23 -5.46 8.74
C GLY A 278 40.55 -4.73 7.44
N GLY A 279 40.99 -3.48 7.56
CA GLY A 279 42.03 -2.94 6.69
C GLY A 279 41.64 -2.59 5.25
N ALA A 280 40.57 -1.82 5.04
CA ALA A 280 40.42 -1.01 3.83
C ALA A 280 40.16 0.45 4.21
N SER A 281 41.11 1.33 3.90
CA SER A 281 40.98 2.76 4.12
C SER A 281 39.88 3.34 3.25
N VAL A 282 38.84 3.90 3.87
CA VAL A 282 37.83 4.72 3.18
C VAL A 282 38.55 5.87 2.46
N PRO A 283 38.41 6.03 1.13
CA PRO A 283 38.86 7.24 0.45
C PRO A 283 37.99 8.40 0.95
N ARG A 284 38.55 9.24 1.82
CA ARG A 284 37.98 10.54 2.16
C ARG A 284 37.77 11.30 0.84
N PRO A 285 36.58 11.87 0.55
CA PRO A 285 36.40 12.65 -0.66
C PRO A 285 37.39 13.82 -0.64
N SER A 286 38.29 13.87 -1.60
CA SER A 286 39.20 15.00 -1.78
C SER A 286 38.38 16.23 -2.17
N ALA A 287 38.10 17.07 -1.17
CA ALA A 287 37.77 18.46 -1.43
C ALA A 287 38.95 19.08 -2.18
N SER A 288 38.76 19.36 -3.47
CA SER A 288 39.78 20.03 -4.28
C SER A 288 39.88 21.48 -3.84
N VAL A 289 40.80 21.74 -2.91
CA VAL A 289 41.12 23.10 -2.45
C VAL A 289 41.94 23.78 -3.54
N MET A 290 41.27 24.55 -4.39
CA MET A 290 41.98 25.57 -5.17
C MET A 290 42.50 26.64 -4.20
N THR A 291 43.81 26.85 -4.22
CA THR A 291 44.50 27.85 -3.41
C THR A 291 44.11 29.28 -3.82
N PRO A 292 43.96 30.21 -2.85
CA PRO A 292 43.59 31.60 -3.15
C PRO A 292 44.80 32.46 -3.54
N PRO A 293 44.62 33.44 -4.44
CA PRO A 293 45.46 34.63 -4.50
C PRO A 293 44.78 35.80 -3.77
N VAL A 294 45.45 36.37 -2.77
CA VAL A 294 45.05 37.61 -2.11
C VAL A 294 45.82 38.78 -2.72
N THR A 295 45.10 39.78 -3.25
CA THR A 295 45.28 41.21 -2.90
C THR A 295 44.24 42.07 -3.62
N ALA A 296 43.56 42.94 -2.90
CA ALA A 296 42.81 44.07 -3.46
C ALA A 296 43.75 45.28 -3.67
N PRO A 297 43.39 46.30 -4.46
CA PRO A 297 42.78 47.47 -3.79
C PRO A 297 41.77 48.32 -4.59
N ALA A 298 40.86 48.95 -3.82
CA ALA A 298 40.23 50.27 -4.05
C ALA A 298 39.30 50.47 -5.28
N ALA A 299 38.56 51.59 -5.26
CA ALA A 299 37.26 51.72 -5.94
C ALA A 299 37.01 53.05 -6.68
N ALA A 300 36.01 53.01 -7.57
CA ALA A 300 35.25 54.13 -8.19
C ALA A 300 35.99 55.02 -9.23
N PRO A 301 35.25 55.74 -10.13
CA PRO A 301 33.80 55.92 -10.22
C PRO A 301 33.14 55.59 -11.59
N VAL A 302 31.80 55.59 -11.58
CA VAL A 302 30.90 55.35 -12.73
C VAL A 302 30.75 56.62 -13.61
N LYS A 303 30.52 56.44 -14.92
CA LYS A 303 29.91 57.44 -15.81
C LYS A 303 28.77 56.84 -16.64
N ALA A 304 27.57 57.42 -16.53
CA ALA A 304 26.51 57.37 -17.54
C ALA A 304 26.78 58.46 -18.62
N PRO A 305 26.10 58.54 -19.81
CA PRO A 305 24.65 58.41 -20.07
C PRO A 305 24.35 57.41 -21.24
N ALA A 306 23.20 57.32 -21.93
CA ALA A 306 21.95 58.11 -21.97
C ALA A 306 20.71 57.23 -22.34
N GLU A 307 19.55 57.87 -22.56
CA GLU A 307 18.27 57.28 -23.00
C GLU A 307 18.01 57.38 -24.54
N PRO A 308 16.96 56.72 -25.09
CA PRO A 308 16.84 56.40 -26.52
C PRO A 308 15.96 57.35 -27.36
N PRO A 309 15.97 57.22 -28.71
CA PRO A 309 14.99 57.86 -29.61
C PRO A 309 13.86 56.92 -30.08
N ALA A 310 12.72 57.54 -30.38
CA ALA A 310 11.41 56.97 -30.68
C ALA A 310 11.22 56.25 -32.05
N ASN A 311 10.12 55.50 -32.14
CA ASN A 311 9.43 55.10 -33.38
C ASN A 311 9.10 56.31 -34.28
N PRO A 312 8.97 56.12 -35.61
CA PRO A 312 7.61 56.08 -36.17
C PRO A 312 7.37 55.16 -37.40
N THR A 313 6.11 54.76 -37.57
CA THR A 313 5.36 54.50 -38.84
C THR A 313 5.84 53.49 -39.88
N GLY A 314 4.94 52.57 -40.29
CA GLY A 314 5.02 51.92 -41.60
C GLY A 314 4.26 50.61 -41.79
N SER A 315 2.93 50.64 -41.95
CA SER A 315 2.14 49.50 -42.44
C SER A 315 1.72 49.69 -43.91
N PRO A 316 2.09 48.78 -44.83
CA PRO A 316 1.46 48.69 -46.16
C PRO A 316 0.53 47.47 -46.27
N MET A 317 -0.66 47.73 -46.82
CA MET A 317 -1.80 46.83 -46.94
C MET A 317 -1.58 45.57 -47.79
N GLY A 318 -2.13 44.45 -47.31
CA GLY A 318 -3.26 43.76 -47.94
C GLY A 318 -3.13 43.21 -49.37
N PHE A 319 -2.95 41.90 -49.48
CA PHE A 319 -3.27 41.13 -50.69
C PHE A 319 -4.31 40.03 -50.39
N PHE A 320 -5.54 40.28 -50.85
CA PHE A 320 -6.64 39.34 -51.13
C PHE A 320 -7.45 38.69 -49.99
N ALA A 321 -8.58 39.35 -49.69
CA ALA A 321 -9.83 38.69 -49.37
C ALA A 321 -10.70 38.53 -50.64
N GLY A 322 -11.53 37.48 -50.68
CA GLY A 322 -12.50 37.18 -51.75
C GLY A 322 -12.70 35.66 -51.87
N LYS A 323 -13.90 35.09 -52.05
CA LYS A 323 -15.18 35.66 -52.49
C LYS A 323 -16.36 34.85 -51.91
N LYS A 324 -17.51 35.48 -51.73
CA LYS A 324 -18.78 34.90 -51.23
C LYS A 324 -19.74 34.60 -52.39
N ALA A 325 -20.39 33.44 -52.38
CA ALA A 325 -21.66 33.10 -53.07
C ALA A 325 -22.21 31.85 -52.34
N ALA A 326 -23.43 31.83 -51.76
CA ALA A 326 -24.77 32.12 -52.27
C ALA A 326 -25.42 30.92 -52.98
N SER A 327 -26.19 30.15 -52.22
CA SER A 327 -27.34 29.36 -52.67
C SER A 327 -28.33 29.27 -51.51
N GLY A 328 -29.62 29.41 -51.81
CA GLY A 328 -30.70 29.19 -50.86
C GLY A 328 -31.79 28.37 -51.54
N GLU A 329 -32.33 27.42 -50.80
CA GLU A 329 -33.57 26.64 -50.97
C GLU A 329 -34.00 26.40 -49.52
N ASP A 330 -35.13 26.86 -49.01
CA ASP A 330 -36.53 26.77 -49.49
C ASP A 330 -37.07 25.35 -49.49
N THR A 331 -37.64 24.96 -48.34
CA THR A 331 -38.78 24.05 -48.23
C THR A 331 -39.57 24.41 -46.97
N GLY A 332 -40.72 25.06 -47.15
CA GLY A 332 -41.80 25.13 -46.17
C GLY A 332 -43.09 24.65 -46.83
N GLU A 333 -43.89 23.91 -46.06
CA GLU A 333 -45.06 23.08 -46.47
C GLU A 333 -44.72 21.73 -47.14
#